data_AF-A0A974AQP1-F1
#
_entry.id   AF-A0A974AQP1-F1
#
_cell.length_a   1.000
_cell.length_b   1.000
_cell.length_c   1.000
_cell.angle_alpha   90.00
_cell.angle_beta   90.00
_cell.angle_gamma   90.00
#
_symmetry.space_group_name_H-M   'P 1'
#
loop_
_entity.id
_entity.type
_entity.pdbx_description
1 polymer ?
#
loop_
_entity_poly.entity_id
_entity_poly.type
_entity_poly.pdbx_seq_one_letter_code
_entity_poly.pdbx_strand_id
1 'polypeptide(L)' 'VIVAIGERKISDVTQLLSVVAALKPGTAAHFTINRKSQKVELDVTPGVRPKPKAAPH' A
#
# COMPACT_ATOMS: atom_id res chain seq x y z
N VAL A 1 3.47 1.68 -11.32
CA VAL A 1 3.18 2.86 -10.47
C VAL A 1 1.81 2.66 -9.85
N ILE A 2 1.66 2.86 -8.54
CA ILE A 2 0.35 2.83 -7.87
C ILE A 2 -0.37 4.13 -8.24
N VAL A 3 -1.58 4.01 -8.76
CA VAL A 3 -2.38 5.16 -9.25
C VAL A 3 -3.63 5.39 -8.42
N ALA A 4 -4.13 4.37 -7.72
CA ALA A 4 -5.24 4.50 -6.78
C ALA A 4 -5.23 3.40 -5.71
N ILE A 5 -5.87 3.70 -4.57
CA ILE A 5 -6.14 2.77 -3.48
C ILE A 5 -7.60 2.95 -3.06
N GLY A 6 -8.41 1.91 -3.23
CA GLY A 6 -9.86 1.98 -3.13
C GLY A 6 -10.39 3.07 -4.05
N GLU A 7 -11.12 4.02 -3.49
CA GLU A 7 -11.69 5.17 -4.22
C GLU A 7 -10.73 6.37 -4.31
N ARG A 8 -9.57 6.33 -3.64
CA ARG A 8 -8.64 7.46 -3.60
C ARG A 8 -7.59 7.36 -4.70
N LYS A 9 -7.52 8.37 -5.57
CA LYS A 9 -6.39 8.55 -6.50
C LYS A 9 -5.15 9.00 -5.74
N ILE A 10 -4.02 8.41 -6.08
CA ILE A 10 -2.72 8.70 -5.48
C ILE A 10 -1.84 9.36 -6.53
N SER A 11 -1.38 10.58 -6.25
CA SER A 11 -0.53 11.36 -7.15
C SER A 11 0.95 11.34 -6.75
N ASP A 12 1.25 11.05 -5.49
CA ASP A 12 2.60 11.09 -4.93
C ASP A 12 2.81 9.97 -3.89
N VAL A 13 4.07 9.60 -3.68
CA VAL A 13 4.52 8.60 -2.70
C VAL A 13 4.18 9.00 -1.27
N THR A 14 4.18 10.29 -0.94
CA THR A 14 3.85 10.78 0.40
C THR A 14 2.40 10.46 0.77
N GLN A 15 1.46 10.73 -0.15
CA GLN A 15 0.06 10.37 0.03
C GLN A 15 -0.13 8.84 0.09
N LEU A 16 0.61 8.09 -0.74
CA LEU A 16 0.61 6.63 -0.70
C LEU A 16 0.93 6.12 0.72
N LEU A 17 2.02 6.60 1.30
CA LEU A 17 2.47 6.17 2.62
C LEU A 17 1.46 6.55 3.71
N SER A 18 0.88 7.75 3.65
CA SER A 18 -0.17 8.18 4.60
C SER A 18 -1.41 7.30 4.51
N VAL A 19 -1.87 6.96 3.30
CA VAL A 19 -3.04 6.09 3.11
C VAL A 19 -2.74 4.69 3.62
N VAL A 20 -1.60 4.10 3.28
CA VAL A 20 -1.20 2.77 3.76
C VAL A 20 -1.06 2.73 5.28
N ALA A 21 -0.55 3.80 5.90
CA ALA A 21 -0.46 3.90 7.36
C ALA A 21 -1.84 3.94 8.05
N ALA A 22 -2.87 4.44 7.36
CA ALA A 22 -4.25 4.44 7.85
C ALA A 22 -5.00 3.12 7.57
N LEU A 23 -4.46 2.24 6.73
CA LEU A 23 -5.08 0.94 6.45
C LEU A 23 -4.96 0.01 7.65
N LYS A 24 -6.06 -0.70 7.94
CA LYS A 24 -6.07 -1.71 8.99
C LYS A 24 -5.29 -2.94 8.53
N PRO A 25 -4.23 -3.37 9.26
CA PRO A 25 -3.51 -4.58 8.94
C PRO A 25 -4.45 -5.79 8.93
N GLY A 26 -4.23 -6.72 8.00
CA GLY A 26 -5.09 -7.91 7.85
C GLY A 26 -6.42 -7.68 7.13
N THR A 27 -6.71 -6.45 6.66
CA THR A 27 -7.85 -6.19 5.76
C THR A 27 -7.35 -5.99 4.34
N ALA A 28 -7.94 -6.70 3.37
CA ALA A 28 -7.61 -6.50 1.96
C ALA A 28 -8.01 -5.07 1.53
N ALA A 29 -7.08 -4.35 0.94
CA ALA A 29 -7.32 -3.05 0.33
C ALA A 29 -7.13 -3.18 -1.18
N HIS A 30 -8.02 -2.54 -1.94
CA HIS A 30 -8.00 -2.59 -3.39
C HIS A 30 -6.97 -1.60 -3.95
N PHE A 31 -6.04 -2.05 -4.78
CA PHE A 31 -5.01 -1.22 -5.40
C PHE A 31 -5.17 -1.22 -6.91
N THR A 32 -5.18 -0.03 -7.50
CA THR A 32 -5.02 0.13 -8.95
C THR A 32 -3.58 0.52 -9.24
N ILE A 33 -2.91 -0.30 -10.05
CA ILE A 33 -1.54 -0.11 -10.49
C ILE A 33 -1.48 0.04 -12.01
N ASN A 34 -0.72 1.02 -12.48
CA ASN A 34 -0.36 1.12 -13.88
C ASN A 34 0.99 0.42 -14.11
N ARG A 35 0.97 -0.72 -14.80
CA ARG A 35 2.15 -1.52 -15.16
C ARG A 35 2.23 -1.63 -16.68
N LYS A 36 3.32 -1.14 -17.28
CA LYS A 36 3.54 -1.14 -18.73
C LYS A 36 2.36 -0.54 -19.53
N SER A 37 1.80 0.58 -19.06
CA SER A 37 0.62 1.23 -19.64
C SER A 37 -0.70 0.46 -19.51
N GLN A 38 -0.72 -0.64 -18.75
CA GLN A 38 -1.94 -1.37 -18.43
C GLN A 38 -2.35 -1.07 -16.98
N LYS A 39 -3.64 -0.76 -16.80
CA LYS A 39 -4.24 -0.69 -15.47
C LYS A 39 -4.53 -2.11 -15.00
N VAL A 40 -4.00 -2.44 -13.84
CA VAL A 40 -4.21 -3.71 -13.16
C VAL A 40 -4.80 -3.39 -11.80
N GLU A 41 -5.84 -4.14 -11.42
CA GLU A 41 -6.50 -4.06 -10.13
C GLU A 41 -6.10 -5.28 -9.30
N LEU A 42 -5.70 -5.05 -8.04
CA LEU A 42 -5.23 -6.09 -7.15
C LEU A 42 -5.65 -5.80 -5.71
N ASP A 43 -6.18 -6.80 -5.03
CA ASP A 43 -6.42 -6.73 -3.60
C ASP A 43 -5.15 -7.10 -2.83
N VAL A 44 -4.62 -6.15 -2.05
CA VAL A 44 -3.41 -6.31 -1.26
C VAL A 44 -3.78 -6.20 0.22
N THR A 45 -3.37 -7.20 0.99
CA THR A 45 -3.56 -7.17 2.45
C THR A 45 -2.28 -6.60 3.11
N PRO A 46 -2.35 -5.45 3.79
CA PRO A 46 -1.20 -4.90 4.48
C PRO A 46 -0.81 -5.78 5.67
N GLY A 47 0.48 -6.13 5.75
CA GLY A 47 1.05 -6.81 6.92
C GLY A 47 1.34 -5.85 8.07
N VAL A 48 1.37 -6.37 9.30
CA VAL A 48 1.88 -5.62 10.45
C VAL A 48 3.38 -5.40 10.31
N ARG A 49 3.85 -4.18 10.62
CA ARG A 49 5.29 -3.89 10.68
C ARG A 49 5.94 -4.82 11.72
N PRO A 50 6.89 -5.69 11.32
CA PRO A 50 7.61 -6.52 12.29
C PRO A 50 8.33 -5.61 13.28
N LYS A 51 8.29 -5.93 14.58
CA LYS A 51 9.12 -5.23 15.57
C LYS A 51 10.59 -5.38 15.13
N PRO A 52 11.39 -4.29 15.12
CA PRO A 52 12.81 -4.40 14.87
C PRO A 52 13.39 -5.46 15.81
N LYS A 53 14.05 -6.48 15.27
CA LYS A 53 14.82 -7.40 16.12
C LYS A 53 15.88 -6.55 16.80
N ALA A 54 15.94 -6.58 18.12
CA ALA A 54 17.02 -5.93 18.85
C ALA A 54 18.34 -6.42 18.26
N ALA A 55 19.20 -5.48 17.83
CA ALA A 55 20.54 -5.84 17.38
C ALA A 55 21.23 -6.56 18.55
N PRO A 56 21.89 -7.71 18.33
CA PRO A 56 22.73 -8.29 19.37
C PRO A 56 23.82 -7.27 19.75
N HIS A 57 23.96 -7.02 21.04
CA HIS A 57 25.07 -6.26 21.62
C HIS A 57 26.38 -7.03 21.53
#